data_AF-W9XWU0-F1
#
_entry.id   AF-W9XWU0-F1
#
_cell.length_a   1.000
_cell.length_b   1.000
_cell.length_c   1.000
_cell.angle_alpha   90.00
_cell.angle_beta   90.00
_cell.angle_gamma   90.00
#
_symmetry.space_group_name_H-M   'P 1'
#
loop_
_entity.id
_entity.type
_entity.pdbx_description
1 polymer ?
#
loop_
_entity_poly.entity_id
_entity_poly.type
_entity_poly.pdbx_seq_one_letter_code
_entity_poly.pdbx_strand_id
1 'polypeptide(L)'
;MDRTLTVSGCEPQARSQSWTPTIEATDSTKEMYHRTPKRHSWPKIKPTRVDDDEGTLEDVHARRRVSLCNNIMQLSLKVGKDCTDINHRLDQMETAARHHAAEALSSLTRMSAIIRHELDNLRASAQGFEIPRLSSFWIQSWKTIYDIRQRILLVNDILFQLDADNKVPQKTCEDDYHEDRLEGFRLRAFVSEVEQAVVSYARTSKALRQVNQFALKLPKCKAPSTKL
;
A
#
# COMPACT_ATOMS: atom_id res chain seq x y z
N MET A 1 57.98 59.09 -29.58
CA MET A 1 57.75 58.10 -30.65
C MET A 1 58.94 57.16 -30.62
N ASP A 2 58.82 56.08 -29.88
CA ASP A 2 59.83 55.03 -29.68
C ASP A 2 59.14 53.69 -29.93
N ARG A 3 59.60 52.92 -30.93
CA ARG A 3 60.32 51.62 -30.79
C ARG A 3 59.46 50.56 -30.06
N THR A 4 59.20 49.34 -30.55
CA THR A 4 59.98 48.46 -31.44
C THR A 4 59.21 47.15 -31.70
N LEU A 5 59.53 46.52 -32.83
CA LEU A 5 59.71 45.07 -33.08
C LEU A 5 58.54 44.07 -33.10
N THR A 6 58.37 43.52 -34.31
CA THR A 6 57.82 42.23 -34.73
C THR A 6 58.61 41.00 -34.24
N VAL A 7 57.92 39.93 -33.83
CA VAL A 7 58.32 38.49 -33.86
C VAL A 7 56.99 37.69 -33.78
N SER A 8 56.46 37.01 -34.80
CA SER A 8 56.85 35.78 -35.51
C SER A 8 56.93 34.50 -34.66
N GLY A 9 56.10 33.51 -34.96
CA GLY A 9 56.45 32.09 -34.77
C GLY A 9 55.55 31.25 -33.87
N CYS A 10 55.02 30.19 -34.49
CA CYS A 10 54.52 28.91 -33.94
C CYS A 10 55.24 28.44 -32.65
N GLU A 11 54.69 27.65 -31.73
CA GLU A 11 53.90 26.41 -31.86
C GLU A 11 53.42 26.01 -30.40
N PRO A 12 53.16 24.74 -30.03
CA PRO A 12 51.87 24.06 -29.90
C PRO A 12 51.46 23.71 -28.43
N GLN A 13 50.44 22.84 -28.33
CA GLN A 13 50.13 21.97 -27.18
C GLN A 13 49.51 22.61 -25.93
N ALA A 14 48.25 22.25 -25.67
CA ALA A 14 47.96 21.26 -24.64
C ALA A 14 46.45 20.95 -24.61
N ARG A 15 46.11 19.70 -24.93
CA ARG A 15 44.90 19.05 -24.43
C ARG A 15 44.97 19.09 -22.90
N SER A 16 44.32 20.07 -22.29
CA SER A 16 43.92 19.99 -20.89
C SER A 16 42.51 19.45 -20.84
N GLN A 17 42.41 18.14 -20.61
CA GLN A 17 41.19 17.50 -20.12
C GLN A 17 40.84 18.15 -18.78
N SER A 18 40.00 19.17 -18.80
CA SER A 18 39.30 19.62 -17.61
C SER A 18 38.14 18.65 -17.38
N TRP A 19 38.23 17.90 -16.29
CA TRP A 19 37.10 17.18 -15.73
C TRP A 19 36.12 18.22 -15.19
N THR A 20 35.13 18.58 -16.00
CA THR A 20 33.88 19.12 -15.47
C THR A 20 32.94 17.95 -15.22
N PRO A 21 32.49 17.69 -13.98
CA PRO A 21 31.33 16.85 -13.78
C PRO A 21 30.13 17.66 -14.26
N THR A 22 29.77 17.50 -15.53
CA THR A 22 28.44 17.88 -16.00
C THR A 22 27.50 16.87 -15.37
N ILE A 23 26.92 17.27 -14.24
CA ILE A 23 25.79 16.59 -13.62
C ILE A 23 24.67 16.63 -14.65
N GLU A 24 24.58 15.58 -15.46
CA GLU A 24 23.36 15.27 -16.18
C GLU A 24 22.28 15.12 -15.11
N ALA A 25 21.39 16.11 -15.08
CA ALA A 25 20.11 16.03 -14.40
C ALA A 25 19.35 14.85 -15.04
N THR A 26 19.60 13.66 -14.52
CA THR A 26 18.72 12.53 -14.76
C THR A 26 17.55 12.72 -13.83
N ASP A 27 16.39 12.96 -14.45
CA ASP A 27 15.06 12.92 -13.86
C ASP A 27 14.90 11.72 -12.93
N SER A 28 15.25 11.91 -11.66
CA SER A 28 15.17 10.89 -10.61
C SER A 28 14.36 11.43 -9.45
N THR A 29 13.09 11.72 -9.71
CA THR A 29 12.11 12.03 -8.65
C THR A 29 10.72 11.47 -8.91
N LYS A 30 10.57 10.53 -9.86
CA LYS A 30 9.26 9.89 -10.16
C LYS A 30 9.27 8.36 -10.27
N GLU A 31 10.23 7.67 -9.65
CA GLU A 31 10.29 6.19 -9.64
C GLU A 31 10.15 5.53 -8.25
N MET A 32 9.47 6.17 -7.29
CA MET A 32 9.33 5.56 -5.95
C MET A 32 8.08 4.69 -5.75
N TYR A 33 7.16 4.60 -6.74
CA TYR A 33 5.98 3.75 -6.62
C TYR A 33 5.71 3.01 -7.93
N HIS A 34 5.55 1.68 -7.82
CA HIS A 34 5.20 0.71 -8.88
C HIS A 34 6.32 -0.16 -9.49
N ARG A 35 7.25 -0.68 -8.67
CA ARG A 35 7.80 -2.02 -8.98
C ARG A 35 6.92 -3.07 -8.32
N THR A 36 5.95 -3.61 -9.07
CA THR A 36 5.38 -4.93 -8.76
C THR A 36 6.54 -5.90 -8.53
N PRO A 37 6.64 -6.56 -7.37
CA PRO A 37 7.75 -7.45 -7.11
C PRO A 37 7.80 -8.53 -8.20
N LYS A 38 8.98 -8.72 -8.80
CA LYS A 38 9.23 -9.86 -9.69
C LYS A 38 8.88 -11.14 -8.91
N ARG A 39 8.44 -12.18 -9.61
CA ARG A 39 7.94 -13.45 -9.03
C ARG A 39 8.89 -14.11 -8.01
N HIS A 40 10.14 -13.65 -7.90
CA HIS A 40 11.22 -14.18 -7.05
C HIS A 40 11.73 -13.17 -6.01
N SER A 41 11.18 -11.94 -5.98
CA SER A 41 11.48 -10.90 -5.00
C SER A 41 10.34 -10.73 -3.99
N TRP A 42 9.70 -11.83 -3.63
CA TRP A 42 8.80 -11.84 -2.47
C TRP A 42 9.64 -11.52 -1.23
N PRO A 43 9.16 -10.67 -0.30
CA PRO A 43 9.80 -10.52 0.99
C PRO A 43 9.97 -11.90 1.62
N LYS A 44 11.13 -12.18 2.19
CA LYS A 44 11.39 -13.38 3.00
C LYS A 44 10.63 -13.32 4.33
N ILE A 45 9.36 -12.93 4.32
CA ILE A 45 8.44 -13.27 5.40
C ILE A 45 8.19 -14.76 5.20
N LYS A 46 9.14 -15.56 5.69
CA LYS A 46 8.86 -16.98 5.92
C LYS A 46 7.65 -16.99 6.86
N PRO A 47 6.58 -17.75 6.54
CA PRO A 47 5.65 -18.16 7.57
C PRO A 47 6.49 -18.61 8.77
N THR A 48 6.16 -18.16 9.98
CA THR A 48 6.91 -18.51 11.19
C THR A 48 7.32 -19.97 11.10
N ARG A 49 8.63 -20.21 11.02
CA ARG A 49 9.18 -21.55 10.80
C ARG A 49 8.88 -22.32 12.08
N VAL A 50 7.78 -23.06 12.07
CA VAL A 50 7.52 -24.10 13.05
C VAL A 50 8.43 -25.24 12.59
N ASP A 51 9.25 -25.72 13.51
CA ASP A 51 10.22 -26.78 13.28
C ASP A 51 9.62 -27.90 12.41
N ASP A 52 10.44 -28.44 11.51
CA ASP A 52 10.08 -29.50 10.56
C ASP A 52 9.83 -30.81 11.33
N ASP A 53 8.75 -30.82 12.12
CA ASP A 53 8.17 -32.00 12.73
C ASP A 53 7.44 -32.73 11.61
N GLU A 54 7.69 -34.04 11.53
CA GLU A 54 7.33 -35.00 10.47
C GLU A 54 5.80 -35.22 10.40
N GLY A 55 5.05 -34.14 10.28
CA GLY A 55 3.59 -34.11 10.31
C GLY A 55 2.98 -34.55 8.98
N THR A 56 1.83 -35.19 9.09
CA THR A 56 1.04 -35.61 7.93
C THR A 56 0.65 -34.41 7.06
N LEU A 57 0.33 -34.65 5.77
CA LEU A 57 -0.13 -33.59 4.86
C LEU A 57 -1.34 -32.82 5.45
N GLU A 58 -2.16 -33.50 6.25
CA GLU A 58 -3.33 -32.93 6.92
C GLU A 58 -2.94 -31.91 7.99
N ASP A 59 -1.83 -32.17 8.70
CA ASP A 59 -1.25 -31.25 9.67
C ASP A 59 -0.75 -29.97 8.99
N VAL A 60 -0.12 -30.08 7.82
CA VAL A 60 0.34 -28.93 7.04
C VAL A 60 -0.83 -28.04 6.61
N HIS A 61 -1.92 -28.63 6.12
CA HIS A 61 -3.12 -27.88 5.74
C HIS A 61 -3.83 -27.25 6.94
N ALA A 62 -3.90 -27.96 8.06
CA ALA A 62 -4.44 -27.43 9.31
C ALA A 62 -3.63 -26.20 9.78
N ARG A 63 -2.30 -26.32 9.82
CA ARG A 63 -1.39 -25.20 10.16
C ARG A 63 -1.57 -24.00 9.24
N ARG A 64 -1.69 -24.22 7.92
CA ARG A 64 -1.92 -23.15 6.94
C ARG A 64 -3.27 -22.45 7.17
N ARG A 65 -4.34 -23.19 7.49
CA ARG A 65 -5.65 -22.60 7.84
C ARG A 65 -5.56 -21.74 9.09
N VAL A 66 -4.97 -22.26 10.17
CA VAL A 66 -4.81 -21.50 11.42
C VAL A 66 -4.01 -20.22 11.19
N SER A 67 -2.89 -20.32 10.45
CA SER A 67 -2.10 -19.15 10.08
C SER A 67 -2.92 -18.16 9.25
N LEU A 68 -3.67 -18.62 8.25
CA LEU A 68 -4.55 -17.78 7.43
C LEU A 68 -5.60 -17.05 8.29
N CYS A 69 -6.30 -17.77 9.18
CA CYS A 69 -7.27 -17.20 10.12
C CYS A 69 -6.66 -16.11 11.00
N ASN A 70 -5.49 -16.36 11.58
CA ASN A 70 -4.81 -15.40 12.47
C ASN A 70 -4.41 -14.13 11.70
N ASN A 71 -3.88 -14.30 10.48
CA ASN A 71 -3.52 -13.17 9.62
C ASN A 71 -4.75 -12.35 9.25
N ILE A 72 -5.84 -13.01 8.84
CA ILE A 72 -7.09 -12.32 8.50
C ILE A 72 -7.65 -11.55 9.69
N MET A 73 -7.68 -12.17 10.88
CA MET A 73 -8.16 -11.53 12.09
C MET A 73 -7.36 -10.26 12.43
N GLN A 74 -6.03 -10.33 12.36
CA GLN A 74 -5.16 -9.16 12.56
C GLN A 74 -5.42 -8.06 11.53
N LEU A 75 -5.63 -8.43 10.27
CA LEU A 75 -5.93 -7.46 9.21
C LEU A 75 -7.30 -6.82 9.39
N SER A 76 -8.34 -7.60 9.69
CA SER A 76 -9.70 -7.07 9.95
C SER A 76 -9.69 -6.06 11.11
N LEU A 77 -8.93 -6.34 12.17
CA LEU A 77 -8.75 -5.41 13.29
C LEU A 77 -8.04 -4.13 12.87
N LYS A 78 -6.94 -4.22 12.11
CA LYS A 78 -6.20 -3.04 11.62
C LYS A 78 -7.05 -2.18 10.69
N VAL A 79 -7.70 -2.78 9.69
CA VAL A 79 -8.59 -2.06 8.78
C VAL A 79 -9.76 -1.42 9.54
N GLY A 80 -10.30 -2.11 10.55
CA GLY A 80 -11.35 -1.54 11.42
C GLY A 80 -10.87 -0.34 12.23
N LYS A 81 -9.63 -0.39 12.73
CA LYS A 81 -8.99 0.75 13.40
C LYS A 81 -8.82 1.91 12.42
N ASP A 82 -8.24 1.67 11.24
CA ASP A 82 -8.04 2.69 10.20
C ASP A 82 -9.37 3.38 9.84
N CYS A 83 -10.48 2.63 9.69
CA CYS A 83 -11.81 3.23 9.48
C CYS A 83 -12.24 4.16 10.61
N THR A 84 -12.02 3.75 11.86
CA THR A 84 -12.39 4.54 13.03
C THR A 84 -11.55 5.81 13.10
N ASP A 85 -10.27 5.68 12.80
CA ASP A 85 -9.29 6.76 12.74
C ASP A 85 -9.63 7.79 11.65
N ILE A 86 -10.03 7.33 10.45
CA ILE A 86 -10.49 8.21 9.36
C ILE A 86 -11.77 8.94 9.77
N ASN A 87 -12.78 8.23 10.29
CA ASN A 87 -14.04 8.84 10.71
C ASN A 87 -13.84 9.90 11.79
N HIS A 88 -13.03 9.60 12.81
CA HIS A 88 -12.73 10.55 13.87
C HIS A 88 -12.09 11.84 13.32
N ARG A 89 -11.19 11.72 12.35
CA ARG A 89 -10.55 12.88 11.71
C ARG A 89 -11.52 13.63 10.81
N LEU A 90 -12.43 12.93 10.12
CA LEU A 90 -13.51 13.56 9.35
C LEU A 90 -14.43 14.43 10.23
N ASP A 91 -14.74 13.97 11.44
CA ASP A 91 -15.56 14.72 12.40
C ASP A 91 -14.86 15.99 12.90
N GLN A 92 -13.53 16.00 12.94
CA GLN A 92 -12.71 17.14 13.38
C GLN A 92 -12.44 18.20 12.31
N MET A 93 -12.69 17.89 11.03
CA MET A 93 -12.46 18.84 9.95
C MET A 93 -13.61 19.86 9.90
N GLU A 94 -13.34 21.17 9.94
CA GLU A 94 -14.37 22.23 9.91
C GLU A 94 -14.28 23.23 8.74
N THR A 95 -13.34 23.09 7.80
CA THR A 95 -13.05 24.15 6.80
C THR A 95 -13.77 23.97 5.44
N ALA A 96 -13.50 24.81 4.42
CA ALA A 96 -14.13 24.71 3.08
C ALA A 96 -13.41 23.69 2.17
N ALA A 97 -12.08 23.58 2.28
CA ALA A 97 -11.28 22.47 1.74
C ALA A 97 -11.73 21.08 2.23
N ARG A 98 -12.53 21.04 3.32
CA ARG A 98 -13.18 19.86 3.91
C ARG A 98 -13.99 19.06 2.92
N HIS A 99 -14.77 19.68 2.03
CA HIS A 99 -15.75 18.91 1.26
C HIS A 99 -15.08 17.88 0.32
N HIS A 100 -14.04 18.28 -0.41
CA HIS A 100 -13.33 17.37 -1.32
C HIS A 100 -12.50 16.31 -0.58
N ALA A 101 -11.78 16.71 0.47
CA ALA A 101 -11.04 15.76 1.29
C ALA A 101 -12.00 14.80 2.03
N ALA A 102 -13.15 15.28 2.49
CA ALA A 102 -14.15 14.47 3.16
C ALA A 102 -14.79 13.44 2.23
N GLU A 103 -15.11 13.80 0.98
CA GLU A 103 -15.63 12.87 -0.01
C GLU A 103 -14.61 11.75 -0.33
N ALA A 104 -13.34 12.12 -0.51
CA ALA A 104 -12.26 11.17 -0.79
C ALA A 104 -12.04 10.20 0.40
N LEU A 105 -11.93 10.73 1.62
CA LEU A 105 -11.76 9.95 2.85
C LEU A 105 -12.99 9.10 3.19
N SER A 106 -14.20 9.59 2.90
CA SER A 106 -15.44 8.81 3.03
C SER A 106 -15.45 7.63 2.06
N SER A 107 -14.95 7.83 0.84
CA SER A 107 -14.82 6.75 -0.15
C SER A 107 -13.77 5.72 0.28
N LEU A 108 -12.66 6.15 0.87
CA LEU A 108 -11.65 5.26 1.44
C LEU A 108 -12.21 4.45 2.63
N THR A 109 -13.01 5.07 3.49
CA THR A 109 -13.70 4.40 4.60
C THR A 109 -14.65 3.32 4.10
N ARG A 110 -15.46 3.64 3.07
CA ARG A 110 -16.36 2.67 2.43
C ARG A 110 -15.59 1.48 1.87
N MET A 111 -14.48 1.73 1.19
CA MET A 111 -13.64 0.67 0.63
C MET A 111 -12.99 -0.19 1.71
N SER A 112 -12.56 0.42 2.81
CA SER A 112 -12.00 -0.30 3.96
C SER A 112 -13.03 -1.21 4.63
N ALA A 113 -14.28 -0.74 4.77
CA ALA A 113 -15.39 -1.57 5.24
C ALA A 113 -15.67 -2.77 4.31
N ILE A 114 -15.62 -2.58 2.99
CA ILE A 114 -15.78 -3.68 2.02
C ILE A 114 -14.65 -4.71 2.18
N ILE A 115 -13.39 -4.29 2.29
CA ILE A 115 -12.26 -5.21 2.49
C ILE A 115 -12.45 -5.99 3.80
N ARG A 116 -12.85 -5.33 4.88
CA ARG A 116 -13.11 -5.98 6.17
C ARG A 116 -14.20 -7.05 6.05
N HIS A 117 -15.31 -6.74 5.38
CA HIS A 117 -16.37 -7.72 5.15
C HIS A 117 -15.88 -8.95 4.35
N GLU A 118 -15.11 -8.72 3.29
CA GLU A 118 -14.56 -9.79 2.47
C GLU A 118 -13.49 -10.61 3.23
N LEU A 119 -12.72 -9.98 4.13
CA LEU A 119 -11.80 -10.67 5.03
C LEU A 119 -12.57 -11.58 5.99
N ASP A 120 -13.66 -11.09 6.57
CA ASP A 120 -14.49 -11.87 7.48
C ASP A 120 -15.13 -13.08 6.78
N ASN A 121 -15.53 -12.93 5.51
CA ASN A 121 -16.00 -14.05 4.68
C ASN A 121 -14.92 -15.12 4.43
N LEU A 122 -13.68 -14.69 4.17
CA LEU A 122 -12.56 -15.62 3.99
C LEU A 122 -12.23 -16.34 5.30
N ARG A 123 -12.32 -15.62 6.44
CA ARG A 123 -12.13 -16.20 7.77
C ARG A 123 -13.17 -17.26 8.07
N ALA A 124 -14.44 -16.98 7.79
CA ALA A 124 -15.53 -17.94 7.99
C ALA A 124 -15.29 -19.23 7.19
N SER A 125 -14.92 -19.09 5.91
CA SER A 125 -14.54 -20.23 5.05
C SER A 125 -13.37 -21.03 5.64
N ALA A 126 -12.36 -20.33 6.17
CA ALA A 126 -11.18 -20.96 6.77
C ALA A 126 -11.48 -21.72 8.07
N GLN A 127 -12.36 -21.16 8.92
CA GLN A 127 -12.80 -21.77 10.18
C GLN A 127 -13.74 -22.95 9.95
N GLY A 128 -14.62 -22.87 8.94
CA GLY A 128 -15.55 -23.95 8.57
C GLY A 128 -14.92 -25.14 7.86
N PHE A 129 -13.59 -25.15 7.67
CA PHE A 129 -12.84 -26.17 6.92
C PHE A 129 -13.26 -26.30 5.44
N GLU A 130 -13.95 -25.29 4.90
CA GLU A 130 -14.49 -25.30 3.53
C GLU A 130 -13.46 -24.89 2.46
N ILE A 131 -12.21 -24.64 2.88
CA ILE A 131 -11.17 -24.14 1.98
C ILE A 131 -10.53 -25.24 1.11
N PRO A 132 -10.31 -24.98 -0.20
CA PRO A 132 -9.52 -25.82 -1.09
C PRO A 132 -8.15 -26.25 -0.55
N ARG A 133 -7.77 -27.53 -0.75
CA ARG A 133 -6.38 -27.99 -0.56
C ARG A 133 -5.44 -27.59 -1.72
N LEU A 134 -5.96 -26.97 -2.78
CA LEU A 134 -5.21 -26.60 -3.99
C LEU A 134 -4.13 -25.54 -3.71
N SER A 135 -2.90 -25.80 -4.14
CA SER A 135 -1.75 -24.88 -3.93
C SER A 135 -1.98 -23.49 -4.50
N SER A 136 -2.66 -23.38 -5.65
CA SER A 136 -3.00 -22.11 -6.29
C SER A 136 -3.88 -21.21 -5.42
N PHE A 137 -4.85 -21.79 -4.70
CA PHE A 137 -5.68 -21.05 -3.75
C PHE A 137 -4.83 -20.44 -2.64
N TRP A 138 -3.93 -21.23 -2.05
CA TRP A 138 -3.08 -20.77 -0.95
C TRP A 138 -2.15 -19.65 -1.41
N ILE A 139 -1.51 -19.80 -2.56
CA ILE A 139 -0.65 -18.77 -3.15
C ILE A 139 -1.43 -17.47 -3.37
N GLN A 140 -2.63 -17.57 -3.95
CA GLN A 140 -3.45 -16.40 -4.22
C GLN A 140 -3.95 -15.73 -2.94
N SER A 141 -4.35 -16.50 -1.94
CA SER A 141 -4.76 -16.00 -0.62
C SER A 141 -3.65 -15.22 0.06
N TRP A 142 -2.42 -15.76 0.07
CA TRP A 142 -1.27 -15.08 0.66
C TRP A 142 -0.87 -13.82 -0.10
N LYS A 143 -0.95 -13.84 -1.43
CA LYS A 143 -0.75 -12.65 -2.26
C LYS A 143 -1.75 -11.56 -1.90
N THR A 144 -3.03 -11.89 -1.81
CA THR A 144 -4.07 -10.93 -1.43
C THR A 144 -3.85 -10.39 -0.01
N ILE A 145 -3.48 -11.23 0.95
CA ILE A 145 -3.12 -10.80 2.32
C ILE A 145 -1.96 -9.81 2.32
N TYR A 146 -0.93 -10.07 1.51
CA TYR A 146 0.18 -9.15 1.37
C TYR A 146 -0.26 -7.81 0.77
N ASP A 147 -1.07 -7.84 -0.28
CA ASP A 147 -1.59 -6.63 -0.90
C ASP A 147 -2.40 -5.78 0.09
N ILE A 148 -3.22 -6.41 0.95
CA ILE A 148 -3.97 -5.74 2.02
C ILE A 148 -3.02 -5.09 3.04
N ARG A 149 -1.92 -5.74 3.42
CA ARG A 149 -0.93 -5.12 4.31
C ARG A 149 -0.32 -3.85 3.71
N GLN A 150 0.03 -3.90 2.43
CA GLN A 150 0.55 -2.74 1.72
C GLN A 150 -0.49 -1.62 1.64
N ARG A 151 -1.76 -1.97 1.51
CA ARG A 151 -2.88 -1.04 1.53
C ARG A 151 -3.04 -0.34 2.89
N ILE A 152 -2.97 -1.10 3.99
CA ILE A 152 -2.99 -0.56 5.36
C ILE A 152 -1.85 0.44 5.57
N LEU A 153 -0.63 0.13 5.11
CA LEU A 153 0.50 1.06 5.22
C LEU A 153 0.21 2.39 4.52
N LEU A 154 -0.32 2.34 3.30
CA LEU A 154 -0.67 3.53 2.54
C LEU A 154 -1.75 4.38 3.24
N VAL A 155 -2.74 3.76 3.89
CA VAL A 155 -3.73 4.51 4.68
C VAL A 155 -3.11 5.13 5.93
N ASN A 156 -2.20 4.42 6.60
CA ASN A 156 -1.48 4.98 7.75
C ASN A 156 -0.62 6.19 7.34
N ASP A 157 0.00 6.15 6.15
CA ASP A 157 0.76 7.29 5.63
C ASP A 157 -0.16 8.50 5.37
N ILE A 158 -1.34 8.30 4.76
CA ILE A 158 -2.35 9.34 4.55
C ILE A 158 -2.80 9.95 5.89
N LEU A 159 -3.10 9.10 6.87
CA LEU A 159 -3.50 9.54 8.21
C LEU A 159 -2.38 10.31 8.92
N PHE A 160 -1.14 9.88 8.75
CA PHE A 160 0.03 10.56 9.31
C PHE A 160 0.25 11.94 8.69
N GLN A 161 0.12 12.07 7.35
CA GLN A 161 0.20 13.37 6.68
C GLN A 161 -0.89 14.32 7.22
N LEU A 162 -2.12 13.82 7.35
CA LEU A 162 -3.22 14.60 7.90
C LEU A 162 -2.97 15.05 9.36
N ASP A 163 -2.41 14.17 10.19
CA ASP A 163 -2.05 14.49 11.58
C ASP A 163 -0.87 15.49 11.67
N ALA A 164 0.10 15.40 10.75
CA ALA A 164 1.23 16.33 10.69
C ALA A 164 0.75 17.75 10.36
N ASP A 165 -0.18 17.87 9.40
CA ASP A 165 -0.78 19.15 9.04
C ASP A 165 -1.64 19.73 10.18
N ASN A 166 -2.26 18.89 11.01
CA ASN A 166 -2.99 19.33 12.21
C ASN A 166 -2.08 19.88 13.34
N LYS A 167 -0.80 19.47 13.42
CA LYS A 167 0.11 19.84 14.53
C LYS A 167 0.93 21.09 14.31
N VAL A 168 0.98 21.66 13.10
CA VAL A 168 1.73 22.91 12.84
C VAL A 168 1.02 24.06 13.56
N PRO A 169 1.63 24.78 14.52
CA PRO A 169 0.97 25.89 15.20
C PRO A 169 0.63 27.00 14.21
N GLN A 170 -0.61 27.51 14.24
CA GLN A 170 -0.93 28.79 13.62
C GLN A 170 -0.06 29.84 14.33
N LYS A 171 0.94 30.38 13.63
CA LYS A 171 1.59 31.61 14.10
C LYS A 171 0.49 32.66 14.16
N THR A 172 0.26 33.18 15.36
CA THR A 172 -0.53 34.37 15.63
C THR A 172 0.10 35.56 14.91
N CYS A 173 -0.24 35.74 13.63
CA CYS A 173 -0.25 37.06 13.01
C CYS A 173 -1.70 37.55 13.10
N GLU A 174 -1.90 38.74 13.65
CA GLU A 174 -3.20 39.38 13.87
C GLU A 174 -3.89 39.84 12.57
N ASP A 175 -3.82 39.04 11.50
CA ASP A 175 -4.65 39.25 10.31
C ASP A 175 -5.65 38.09 10.21
N ASP A 176 -6.92 38.47 10.17
CA ASP A 176 -8.15 37.67 10.26
C ASP A 176 -8.39 36.75 9.03
N TYR A 177 -7.33 36.18 8.46
CA TYR A 177 -7.39 35.20 7.38
C TYR A 177 -6.91 33.85 7.91
N HIS A 178 -7.87 32.98 8.25
CA HIS A 178 -7.60 31.55 8.41
C HIS A 178 -7.21 30.98 7.03
N GLU A 179 -5.94 31.10 6.65
CA GLU A 179 -5.38 30.39 5.49
C GLU A 179 -5.53 28.88 5.73
N ASP A 180 -6.33 28.26 4.86
CA ASP A 180 -6.76 26.88 4.89
C ASP A 180 -5.51 25.96 4.90
N ARG A 181 -5.30 25.10 5.91
CA ARG A 181 -4.06 24.32 6.02
C ARG A 181 -3.80 23.34 4.86
N LEU A 182 -4.87 22.97 4.17
CA LEU A 182 -4.83 22.28 2.88
C LEU A 182 -5.05 23.32 1.76
N GLU A 183 -4.11 24.25 1.58
CA GLU A 183 -4.21 25.22 0.49
C GLU A 183 -4.08 24.51 -0.86
N GLY A 184 -5.05 24.78 -1.75
CA GLY A 184 -5.01 24.53 -3.20
C GLY A 184 -4.21 23.32 -3.68
N PHE A 185 -2.92 23.54 -4.00
CA PHE A 185 -2.05 22.52 -4.60
C PHE A 185 -1.78 21.32 -3.67
N ARG A 186 -1.67 21.55 -2.35
CA ARG A 186 -1.50 20.46 -1.36
C ARG A 186 -2.78 19.66 -1.17
N LEU A 187 -3.94 20.33 -1.15
CA LEU A 187 -5.25 19.64 -1.12
C LEU A 187 -5.43 18.74 -2.34
N ARG A 188 -5.11 19.25 -3.54
CA ARG A 188 -5.22 18.47 -4.78
C ARG A 188 -4.31 17.25 -4.78
N ALA A 189 -3.07 17.39 -4.31
CA ALA A 189 -2.14 16.27 -4.15
C ALA A 189 -2.68 15.23 -3.16
N PHE A 190 -3.13 15.68 -1.97
CA PHE A 190 -3.72 14.81 -0.96
C PHE A 190 -4.95 14.05 -1.47
N VAL A 191 -5.91 14.75 -2.10
CA VAL A 191 -7.10 14.13 -2.67
C VAL A 191 -6.70 13.10 -3.73
N SER A 192 -5.73 13.42 -4.58
CA SER A 192 -5.23 12.48 -5.59
C SER A 192 -4.59 11.23 -4.97
N GLU A 193 -3.84 11.38 -3.88
CA GLU A 193 -3.27 10.26 -3.13
C GLU A 193 -4.35 9.38 -2.50
N VAL A 194 -5.39 9.99 -1.90
CA VAL A 194 -6.54 9.28 -1.34
C VAL A 194 -7.32 8.55 -2.44
N GLU A 195 -7.55 9.19 -3.59
CA GLU A 195 -8.22 8.54 -4.73
C GLU A 195 -7.40 7.37 -5.28
N GLN A 196 -6.07 7.52 -5.36
CA GLN A 196 -5.18 6.43 -5.75
C GLN A 196 -5.25 5.28 -4.73
N ALA A 197 -5.34 5.60 -3.44
CA ALA A 197 -5.59 4.63 -2.37
C ALA A 197 -6.89 3.86 -2.61
N VAL A 198 -7.98 4.57 -2.88
CA VAL A 198 -9.31 4.01 -3.17
C VAL A 198 -9.27 3.05 -4.36
N VAL A 199 -8.66 3.46 -5.47
CA VAL A 199 -8.50 2.61 -6.66
C VAL A 199 -7.69 1.36 -6.33
N SER A 200 -6.63 1.50 -5.55
CA SER A 200 -5.81 0.37 -5.11
C SER A 200 -6.59 -0.59 -4.23
N TYR A 201 -7.34 -0.08 -3.24
CA TYR A 201 -8.26 -0.85 -2.40
C TYR A 201 -9.31 -1.58 -3.21
N ALA A 202 -9.88 -0.96 -4.24
CA ALA A 202 -10.87 -1.59 -5.11
C ALA A 202 -10.29 -2.79 -5.87
N ARG A 203 -9.05 -2.69 -6.35
CA ARG A 203 -8.34 -3.81 -6.99
C ARG A 203 -8.08 -4.94 -6.00
N THR A 204 -7.62 -4.61 -4.79
CA THR A 204 -7.38 -5.60 -3.72
C THR A 204 -8.68 -6.27 -3.28
N SER A 205 -9.77 -5.52 -3.13
CA SER A 205 -11.10 -6.03 -2.82
C SER A 205 -11.59 -7.00 -3.90
N LYS A 206 -11.42 -6.67 -5.19
CA LYS A 206 -11.76 -7.58 -6.29
C LYS A 206 -10.96 -8.89 -6.22
N ALA A 207 -9.66 -8.81 -5.94
CA ALA A 207 -8.83 -10.01 -5.79
C ALA A 207 -9.27 -10.86 -4.59
N LEU A 208 -9.62 -10.24 -3.46
CA LEU A 208 -10.12 -10.94 -2.29
C LEU A 208 -11.47 -11.61 -2.55
N ARG A 209 -12.38 -10.93 -3.25
CA ARG A 209 -13.65 -11.51 -3.68
C ARG A 209 -13.45 -12.72 -4.58
N GLN A 210 -12.46 -12.71 -5.47
CA GLN A 210 -12.12 -13.87 -6.30
C GLN A 210 -11.63 -15.06 -5.46
N VAL A 211 -10.81 -14.80 -4.44
CA VAL A 211 -10.39 -15.83 -3.47
C VAL A 211 -11.58 -16.40 -2.73
N ASN A 212 -12.49 -15.54 -2.24
CA ASN A 212 -13.73 -15.97 -1.57
C ASN A 212 -14.63 -16.80 -2.48
N GLN A 213 -14.84 -16.36 -3.72
CA GLN A 213 -15.61 -17.14 -4.70
C GLN A 213 -14.97 -18.50 -4.98
N PHE A 214 -13.64 -18.57 -5.06
CA PHE A 214 -12.95 -19.84 -5.27
C PHE A 214 -13.11 -20.77 -4.06
N ALA A 215 -13.07 -20.24 -2.84
CA ALA A 215 -13.33 -21.02 -1.63
C ALA A 215 -14.76 -21.60 -1.63
N LEU A 216 -15.75 -20.80 -2.03
CA LEU A 216 -17.17 -21.20 -2.01
C LEU A 216 -17.61 -22.08 -3.18
N LYS A 217 -16.94 -22.01 -4.34
CA LYS A 217 -17.37 -22.68 -5.59
C LYS A 217 -16.89 -24.13 -5.72
N LEU A 218 -16.08 -24.67 -4.82
CA LEU A 218 -15.67 -26.05 -4.95
C LEU A 218 -16.82 -27.00 -4.58
N PRO A 219 -17.08 -28.03 -5.41
CA PRO A 219 -18.05 -29.05 -5.06
C PRO A 219 -17.61 -29.68 -3.75
N LYS A 220 -18.47 -29.61 -2.73
CA LYS A 220 -18.29 -30.32 -1.46
C LYS A 220 -17.96 -31.76 -1.83
N CYS A 221 -16.75 -32.25 -1.48
CA CYS A 221 -16.41 -33.65 -1.68
C CYS A 221 -17.54 -34.47 -1.09
N LYS A 222 -18.27 -35.19 -1.96
CA LYS A 222 -19.33 -36.10 -1.52
C LYS A 222 -18.71 -37.02 -0.48
N ALA A 223 -19.33 -37.08 0.70
CA ALA A 223 -18.96 -38.02 1.74
C ALA A 223 -18.83 -39.42 1.11
N PRO A 224 -17.85 -40.24 1.53
CA PRO A 224 -17.73 -41.60 1.02
C PRO A 224 -19.07 -42.30 1.25
N SER A 225 -19.71 -42.68 0.14
CA SER A 225 -20.94 -43.46 0.14
C SER A 225 -20.65 -44.75 0.90
N THR A 226 -21.09 -44.80 2.15
CA THR A 226 -21.15 -46.02 2.94
C THR A 226 -22.23 -46.85 2.27
N LYS A 227 -21.82 -47.73 1.36
CA LYS A 227 -22.67 -48.82 0.92
C LYS A 227 -22.74 -49.80 2.08
N LEU A 228 -23.89 -49.84 2.74
CA LEU A 228 -24.36 -50.99 3.51
C LEU A 228 -25.20 -51.86 2.56
#